data_AF-A0A2S3VMP7-F1
#
_entry.id   AF-A0A2S3VMP7-F1
#
_cell.length_a   1.000
_cell.length_b   1.000
_cell.length_c   1.000
_cell.angle_alpha   90.00
_cell.angle_beta   90.00
_cell.angle_gamma   90.00
#
_symmetry.space_group_name_H-M   'P 1'
#
loop_
_entity.id
_entity.type
_entity.pdbx_description
1 polymer ?
#
loop_
_entity_poly.entity_id
_entity_poly.type
_entity_poly.pdbx_seq_one_letter_code
_entity_poly.pdbx_strand_id
1 'polypeptide(L)'
;MKKLKGVFLDAAITRISRDLIALEGTGLAVDVDETLRKLNEKHHIVPIEELENLQNDVNLSITMERGRRLKSASTFGYGSYRAVPYVDKAVEAMTTLGEVAASLSSDKQKVSS
;
A
#
# COMPACT_ATOMS: atom_id res chain seq x y z
N MET A 1 -17.56 -23.26 27.65
CA MET A 1 -17.49 -22.54 26.35
C MET A 1 -16.44 -23.19 25.47
N LYS A 2 -16.73 -23.44 24.18
CA LYS A 2 -15.75 -24.02 23.24
C LYS A 2 -14.90 -22.89 22.66
N LYS A 3 -13.57 -22.98 22.83
CA LYS A 3 -12.60 -22.03 22.27
C LYS A 3 -12.38 -22.34 20.78
N LEU A 4 -12.08 -21.33 19.97
CA LEU A 4 -11.81 -21.53 18.54
C LEU A 4 -10.43 -22.17 18.35
N LYS A 5 -10.32 -23.10 17.40
CA LYS A 5 -9.08 -23.81 17.06
C LYS A 5 -9.00 -24.10 15.56
N GLY A 6 -7.77 -24.20 15.04
CA GLY A 6 -7.48 -24.56 13.66
C GLY A 6 -8.15 -23.63 12.65
N VAL A 7 -8.74 -24.18 11.59
CA VAL A 7 -9.34 -23.44 10.46
C VAL A 7 -10.35 -22.38 10.90
N PHE A 8 -11.09 -22.62 11.98
CA PHE A 8 -12.06 -21.63 12.50
C PHE A 8 -11.38 -20.43 13.17
N LEU A 9 -10.24 -20.66 13.83
CA LEU A 9 -9.42 -19.59 14.40
C LEU A 9 -8.78 -18.77 13.28
N ASP A 10 -8.21 -19.43 12.27
CA ASP A 10 -7.62 -18.75 11.10
C ASP A 10 -8.63 -17.88 10.36
N ALA A 11 -9.86 -18.40 10.16
CA ALA A 11 -10.95 -17.64 9.56
C ALA A 11 -11.36 -16.43 10.42
N ALA A 12 -11.38 -16.59 11.75
CA ALA A 12 -11.69 -15.51 12.67
C ALA A 12 -10.59 -14.43 12.65
N ILE A 13 -9.32 -14.82 12.70
CA ILE A 13 -8.17 -13.91 12.59
C ILE A 13 -8.26 -13.11 11.29
N THR A 14 -8.45 -13.79 10.16
CA THR A 14 -8.57 -13.15 8.84
C THR A 14 -9.71 -12.13 8.82
N ARG A 15 -10.87 -12.48 9.39
CA ARG A 15 -12.03 -11.60 9.43
C ARG A 15 -11.79 -10.39 10.33
N ILE A 16 -11.28 -10.60 11.54
CA ILE A 16 -10.95 -9.55 12.49
C ILE A 16 -9.95 -8.57 11.87
N SER A 17 -8.88 -9.06 11.24
CA SER A 17 -7.90 -8.21 10.56
C SER A 17 -8.52 -7.33 9.47
N ARG A 18 -9.46 -7.87 8.67
CA ARG A 18 -10.15 -7.10 7.62
C ARG A 18 -11.06 -6.03 8.19
N ASP A 19 -11.79 -6.35 9.24
CA ASP A 19 -12.68 -5.41 9.91
C ASP A 19 -11.88 -4.26 10.55
N LEU A 20 -10.74 -4.56 11.19
CA LEU A 20 -9.83 -3.56 11.75
C LEU A 20 -9.26 -2.62 10.65
N ILE A 21 -8.77 -3.19 9.54
CA ILE A 21 -8.29 -2.38 8.41
C ILE A 21 -9.41 -1.51 7.82
N ALA A 22 -10.64 -2.03 7.73
CA ALA A 22 -11.77 -1.27 7.21
C ALA A 22 -12.11 -0.09 8.13
N LEU A 23 -12.09 -0.30 9.46
CA LEU A 23 -12.31 0.74 10.46
C LEU A 23 -11.24 1.83 10.37
N GLU A 24 -9.96 1.47 10.26
CA GLU A 24 -8.90 2.45 10.08
C GLU A 24 -9.04 3.23 8.76
N GLY A 25 -9.55 2.59 7.71
CA GLY A 25 -9.89 3.24 6.44
C GLY A 25 -10.97 4.32 6.55
N THR A 26 -11.75 4.34 7.64
CA THR A 26 -12.73 5.42 7.93
C THR A 26 -12.12 6.62 8.65
N GLY A 27 -10.82 6.58 8.98
CA GLY A 27 -10.13 7.65 9.71
C GLY A 27 -10.11 7.47 11.23
N LEU A 28 -10.59 6.33 11.74
CA LEU A 28 -10.49 5.97 13.16
C LEU A 28 -9.13 5.35 13.46
N ALA A 29 -8.45 5.82 14.50
CA ALA A 29 -7.28 5.13 15.04
C ALA A 29 -7.78 3.97 15.91
N VAL A 30 -7.40 2.73 15.57
CA VAL A 30 -7.79 1.53 16.31
C VAL A 30 -6.59 0.97 17.06
N ASP A 31 -6.71 0.88 18.38
CA ASP A 31 -5.77 0.11 19.20
C ASP A 31 -6.10 -1.37 19.07
N VAL A 32 -5.33 -2.08 18.25
CA VAL A 32 -5.57 -3.49 17.94
C VAL A 32 -5.46 -4.37 19.19
N ASP A 33 -4.47 -4.12 20.04
CA ASP A 33 -4.17 -4.99 21.18
C ASP A 33 -5.23 -4.88 22.26
N GLU A 34 -5.67 -3.66 22.56
CA GLU A 34 -6.76 -3.40 23.50
C GLU A 34 -8.11 -3.88 22.97
N THR A 35 -8.34 -3.75 21.66
CA THR A 35 -9.57 -4.24 21.02
C THR A 35 -9.64 -5.77 21.09
N LEU A 36 -8.54 -6.47 20.81
CA LEU A 36 -8.47 -7.92 20.91
C LEU A 36 -8.61 -8.42 22.35
N ARG A 37 -8.05 -7.70 23.32
CA ARG A 37 -8.24 -8.00 24.75
C ARG A 37 -9.72 -7.96 25.12
N LYS A 38 -10.42 -6.87 24.82
CA LYS A 38 -11.87 -6.73 25.07
C LYS A 38 -12.70 -7.77 24.33
N LEU A 39 -12.33 -8.08 23.09
CA LEU A 39 -12.99 -9.09 22.28
C LEU A 39 -12.84 -10.48 22.90
N ASN A 40 -11.64 -10.82 23.38
CA ASN A 40 -11.36 -12.10 24.01
C ASN A 40 -11.98 -12.22 25.41
N GLU A 41 -12.05 -11.14 26.18
CA GLU A 41 -12.78 -11.10 27.46
C GLU A 41 -14.27 -11.38 27.27
N LYS A 42 -14.87 -10.80 26.23
CA LYS A 42 -16.31 -10.94 25.95
C LYS A 42 -16.67 -12.29 25.33
N HIS A 43 -15.84 -12.80 24.42
CA HIS A 43 -16.17 -13.94 23.57
C HIS A 43 -15.33 -15.19 23.84
N HIS A 44 -14.34 -15.13 24.73
CA HIS A 44 -13.42 -16.21 25.09
C HIS A 44 -12.92 -17.00 23.86
N ILE A 45 -12.38 -16.26 22.89
CA ILE A 45 -11.94 -16.75 21.59
C ILE A 45 -10.80 -17.76 21.78
N VAL A 46 -9.80 -17.38 22.58
CA VAL A 46 -8.63 -18.19 22.93
C VAL A 46 -8.43 -18.22 24.46
N PRO A 47 -7.66 -19.19 24.99
CA PRO A 47 -7.14 -19.11 26.37
C PRO A 47 -6.39 -17.80 26.62
N ILE A 48 -6.39 -17.32 27.86
CA ILE A 48 -5.70 -16.06 28.22
C ILE A 48 -4.20 -16.21 27.96
N GLU A 49 -3.67 -17.41 28.15
CA GLU A 49 -2.28 -17.80 27.90
C GLU A 49 -1.91 -17.72 26.41
N GLU A 50 -2.89 -17.78 25.50
CA GLU A 50 -2.69 -17.70 24.06
C GLU A 50 -3.12 -16.32 23.49
N LEU A 51 -3.52 -15.37 24.34
CA LEU A 51 -3.97 -14.05 23.90
C LEU A 51 -2.85 -13.28 23.18
N GLU A 52 -1.62 -13.38 23.68
CA GLU A 52 -0.45 -12.75 23.05
C GLU A 52 -0.19 -13.33 21.65
N ASN A 53 -0.35 -14.65 21.49
CA ASN A 53 -0.24 -15.31 20.18
C ASN A 53 -1.33 -14.81 19.23
N LEU A 54 -2.57 -14.69 19.71
CA LEU A 54 -3.67 -14.15 18.91
C LEU A 54 -3.40 -12.69 18.47
N GLN A 55 -2.85 -11.86 19.36
CA GLN A 55 -2.47 -10.48 19.04
C GLN A 55 -1.41 -10.46 17.93
N ASN A 56 -0.36 -11.27 18.08
CA ASN A 56 0.70 -11.39 17.08
C ASN A 56 0.17 -11.86 15.72
N ASP A 57 -0.69 -12.88 15.71
CA ASP A 57 -1.27 -13.43 14.47
C ASP A 57 -2.17 -12.42 13.75
N VAL A 58 -2.98 -11.67 14.50
CA VAL A 58 -3.84 -10.61 13.93
C VAL A 58 -3.00 -9.47 13.38
N ASN A 59 -1.96 -9.02 14.10
CA ASN A 59 -1.05 -7.96 13.64
C ASN A 59 -0.27 -8.38 12.38
N LEU A 60 0.19 -9.64 12.33
CA LEU A 60 0.81 -10.21 11.14
C LEU A 60 -0.16 -10.25 9.96
N SER A 61 -1.38 -10.74 10.18
CA SER A 61 -2.44 -10.79 9.17
C SER A 61 -2.82 -9.41 8.63
N ILE A 62 -2.93 -8.40 9.50
CA ILE A 62 -3.14 -6.99 9.09
C ILE A 62 -2.01 -6.52 8.18
N THR A 63 -0.76 -6.77 8.58
CA THR A 63 0.42 -6.39 7.81
C THR A 63 0.43 -7.05 6.43
N MET A 64 0.11 -8.35 6.37
CA MET A 64 0.02 -9.11 5.11
C MET A 64 -1.09 -8.60 4.20
N GLU A 65 -2.29 -8.32 4.72
CA GLU A 65 -3.43 -7.81 3.94
C GLU A 65 -3.16 -6.39 3.41
N ARG A 66 -2.53 -5.51 4.21
CA ARG A 66 -2.06 -4.20 3.73
C ARG A 66 -0.99 -4.34 2.64
N GLY A 67 -0.03 -5.24 2.82
CA GLY A 67 1.00 -5.53 1.81
C GLY A 67 0.44 -6.07 0.49
N ARG A 68 -0.60 -6.91 0.54
CA ARG A 68 -1.35 -7.37 -0.65
C ARG A 68 -2.04 -6.23 -1.38
N ARG A 69 -2.69 -5.31 -0.64
CA ARG A 69 -3.32 -4.11 -1.21
C ARG A 69 -2.29 -3.21 -1.90
N LEU A 70 -1.12 -3.00 -1.32
CA LEU A 70 -0.04 -2.21 -1.94
C LEU A 70 0.46 -2.85 -3.23
N LYS A 71 0.66 -4.18 -3.27
CA LYS A 71 1.01 -4.89 -4.50
C LYS A 71 -0.07 -4.73 -5.56
N SER A 72 -1.34 -4.92 -5.22
CA SER A 72 -2.46 -4.70 -6.15
C SER A 72 -2.52 -3.26 -6.65
N ALA A 73 -2.33 -2.26 -5.78
CA ALA A 73 -2.30 -0.85 -6.16
C ALA A 73 -1.09 -0.53 -7.05
N SER A 74 0.07 -1.13 -6.80
CA SER A 74 1.25 -0.99 -7.66
C SER A 74 1.03 -1.61 -9.05
N THR A 75 0.38 -2.77 -9.13
CA THR A 75 0.02 -3.41 -10.42
C THR A 75 -1.03 -2.58 -11.17
N PHE A 76 -1.99 -1.97 -10.46
CA PHE A 76 -3.01 -1.11 -11.05
C PHE A 76 -2.44 0.26 -11.49
N GLY A 77 -1.50 0.82 -10.71
CA GLY A 77 -0.86 2.12 -10.98
C GLY A 77 0.21 2.09 -12.07
N TYR A 78 0.90 0.96 -12.26
CA TYR A 78 1.82 0.78 -13.39
C TYR A 78 1.10 0.41 -14.71
N GLY A 79 -0.13 -0.13 -14.65
CA GLY A 79 -0.91 -0.46 -15.84
C GLY A 79 -1.51 0.77 -16.56
N SER A 80 -1.73 1.88 -15.85
CA SER A 80 -2.39 3.09 -16.38
C SER A 80 -1.43 4.19 -16.84
N TYR A 81 -0.14 4.15 -16.49
CA TYR A 81 0.87 5.02 -17.09
C TYR A 81 1.44 4.41 -18.39
N ARG A 82 0.55 4.03 -19.31
CA ARG A 82 0.93 4.01 -20.73
C ARG A 82 1.02 5.47 -21.17
N ALA A 83 2.20 6.06 -20.97
CA ALA A 83 2.59 7.34 -21.54
C ALA A 83 2.65 7.21 -23.07
N VAL A 84 1.51 7.09 -23.73
CA VAL A 84 1.43 6.86 -25.17
C VAL A 84 1.05 8.14 -25.95
N PRO A 85 0.20 9.07 -25.48
CA PRO A 85 -0.18 10.20 -26.34
C PRO A 85 0.78 11.40 -26.30
N TYR A 86 1.79 11.42 -25.42
CA TYR A 86 2.67 12.59 -25.24
C TYR A 86 4.16 12.32 -25.35
N VAL A 87 4.59 11.07 -25.53
CA VAL A 87 6.02 10.76 -25.72
C VAL A 87 6.52 11.38 -27.02
N ASP A 88 5.76 11.26 -28.11
CA ASP A 88 6.17 11.84 -29.40
C ASP A 88 6.27 13.36 -29.33
N LYS A 89 5.32 14.02 -28.64
CA LYS A 89 5.37 15.48 -28.41
C LYS A 89 6.53 15.90 -27.49
N ALA A 90 6.88 15.08 -26.50
CA ALA A 90 8.03 15.34 -25.63
C ALA A 90 9.35 15.18 -26.38
N VAL A 91 9.45 14.18 -27.27
CA VAL A 91 10.61 13.99 -28.16
C VAL A 91 10.75 15.16 -29.12
N GLU A 92 9.66 15.58 -29.77
CA GLU A 92 9.66 16.73 -30.69
C GLU A 92 10.07 18.04 -29.99
N ALA A 93 9.58 18.27 -28.76
CA ALA A 93 9.95 19.43 -27.95
C ALA A 93 11.43 19.41 -27.52
N MET A 94 11.99 18.24 -27.21
CA MET A 94 13.41 18.14 -26.85
C MET A 94 14.33 18.30 -28.07
N THR A 95 13.90 17.82 -29.24
CA THR A 95 14.68 17.93 -30.48
C THR A 95 14.74 19.38 -30.94
N THR A 96 13.59 20.08 -30.92
CA THR A 96 13.51 21.51 -31.26
C THR A 96 14.30 22.39 -30.27
N LEU A 97 14.27 22.09 -28.98
CA LEU A 97 15.12 22.78 -27.99
C LEU A 97 16.61 22.53 -28.23
N GLY A 98 17.00 21.32 -28.65
CA GLY A 98 18.37 20.99 -29.02
C GLY A 98 18.86 21.75 -30.25
N GLU A 99 18.01 21.90 -31.27
CA GLU A 99 18.32 22.66 -32.49
C GLU A 99 18.45 24.16 -32.24
N VAL A 100 17.57 24.73 -31.39
CA VAL A 100 17.64 26.14 -30.97
C VAL A 100 18.89 26.41 -30.11
N ALA A 101 19.26 25.47 -29.24
CA ALA A 101 20.49 25.58 -28.46
C ALA A 101 21.74 25.50 -29.36
N ALA A 102 21.72 24.67 -30.41
CA ALA A 102 22.79 24.58 -31.39
C ALA A 102 22.91 25.88 -32.21
N SER A 103 21.81 26.47 -32.68
CA SER A 103 21.83 27.72 -33.46
C SER A 103 22.32 28.92 -32.64
N LEU A 104 21.96 28.99 -31.34
CA LEU A 104 22.46 30.02 -30.41
C LEU A 104 23.95 29.88 -30.10
N SER A 105 24.53 28.68 -30.25
CA SER A 105 25.96 28.44 -30.05
C SER A 105 26.80 28.85 -31.28
N SER A 106 26.25 28.70 -32.49
CA SER A 106 26.91 29.10 -33.74
C SER A 106 26.94 30.62 -33.95
N ASP A 107 25.95 31.36 -33.45
CA ASP A 107 25.92 32.83 -33.56
C ASP A 107 26.94 33.52 -32.64
N LYS A 108 27.34 32.87 -31.54
CA LYS A 108 28.37 33.42 -30.64
C LYS A 108 29.81 33.33 -31.19
N GLN A 109 30.08 32.47 -32.17
CA GLN A 109 31.41 32.36 -32.79
C GLN A 109 31.65 33.36 -33.93
N LYS A 110 30.61 34.03 -34.45
CA LYS A 110 30.75 34.95 -35.59
C LYS A 110 31.02 36.41 -35.21
N VAL A 111 30.96 36.75 -33.92
CA VAL A 111 31.10 38.13 -33.41
C VAL A 111 32.50 38.38 -32.80
N SER A 112 33.38 37.38 -32.78
CA SER A 112 34.73 37.48 -32.22
C SER A 112 35.85 37.25 -33.26
N SER A 113 35.65 37.67 -34.51
CA SER A 113 36.68 37.68 -35.56
C SER A 113 36.81 39.07 -36.16
#